data_AF-A0A2S5VYZ9-F1
#
_entry.id   AF-A0A2S5VYZ9-F1
#
_cell.length_a   1.000
_cell.length_b   1.000
_cell.length_c   1.000
_cell.angle_alpha   90.00
_cell.angle_beta   90.00
_cell.angle_gamma   90.00
#
_symmetry.space_group_name_H-M   'P 1'
#
loop_
_entity.id
_entity.type
_entity.pdbx_description
1 polymer ?
#
loop_
_entity_poly.entity_id
_entity_poly.type
_entity_poly.pdbx_seq_one_letter_code
_entity_poly.pdbx_strand_id
1 'polypeptide(L)'
;MSRQTARAALPAAVGGGVAAALWLLVNGLNTALTFDSTVPASFADLVLPAAIQPVTWVSDVPGNILTPVLSALVVGGLVAVAVRLGQRRESRAGSTGTVGLSTLWFATILAAAAVGFALAFGQTIHDWPPGRLWNAFDGLAGSVQAAALWGLLWGWLPSALAVRATRSPRRSAPRTGASRLPAALVCAAGIVAVVTSSALTGYTVPTDPSEPAPVVQPTGPAVPPVADDAPAVDPQWCSVSQLSLEASASDGAAGHRALGLLATNRSGVNCELDGYPDIAFADANDFLLGLHLVHGGSFATDDSGPTSITLGPGQSATALLGWDAQPRDPEHTVAYLHVAPYPGAERVALPFSGDLVENADVAVTAWAVTGSAPAD
;
A
#
# COMPACT_ATOMS: atom_id res chain seq x y z
N MET A 1 18.16 25.31 37.64
CA MET A 1 16.80 25.44 37.05
C MET A 1 15.80 25.62 38.19
N SER A 2 15.08 26.74 38.29
CA SER A 2 14.21 27.02 39.45
C SER A 2 12.90 26.21 39.39
N ARG A 3 12.30 25.86 40.54
CA ARG A 3 11.02 25.12 40.61
C ARG A 3 9.87 25.79 39.83
N GLN A 4 9.99 27.08 39.49
CA GLN A 4 9.03 27.83 38.68
C GLN A 4 9.14 27.57 37.17
N THR A 5 10.34 27.40 36.61
CA THR A 5 10.49 27.08 35.17
C THR A 5 9.98 25.66 34.86
N ALA A 6 10.12 24.74 35.81
CA ALA A 6 9.60 23.37 35.70
C ALA A 6 8.05 23.34 35.59
N ARG A 7 7.33 24.22 36.30
CA ARG A 7 5.85 24.23 36.30
C ARG A 7 5.23 24.85 35.04
N ALA A 8 5.92 25.80 34.39
CA ALA A 8 5.45 26.38 33.14
C ALA A 8 5.58 25.41 31.94
N ALA A 9 6.52 24.47 32.00
CA ALA A 9 6.74 23.47 30.96
C ALA A 9 5.80 22.26 31.05
N LEU A 10 5.11 22.08 32.17
CA LEU A 10 4.34 20.87 32.48
C LEU A 10 3.27 20.52 31.42
N PRO A 11 2.39 21.43 30.95
CA PRO A 11 1.35 21.05 30.00
C PRO A 11 1.92 20.61 28.64
N ALA A 12 3.00 21.27 28.19
CA ALA A 12 3.68 20.93 26.96
C ALA A 12 4.40 19.57 27.08
N ALA A 13 5.03 19.30 28.24
CA ALA A 13 5.66 18.02 28.52
C ALA A 13 4.64 16.87 28.60
N VAL A 14 3.49 17.09 29.24
CA VAL A 14 2.39 16.11 29.32
C VAL A 14 1.83 15.83 27.93
N GLY A 15 1.43 16.86 27.18
CA GLY A 15 0.87 16.67 25.84
C GLY A 15 1.85 15.99 24.89
N GLY A 16 3.11 16.45 24.86
CA GLY A 16 4.13 15.86 24.01
C GLY A 16 4.52 14.43 24.40
N GLY A 17 4.70 14.17 25.70
CA GLY A 17 5.06 12.84 26.20
C GLY A 17 3.97 11.80 25.95
N VAL A 18 2.70 12.16 26.17
CA VAL A 18 1.56 11.29 25.86
C VAL A 18 1.45 11.02 24.36
N ALA A 19 1.63 12.04 23.52
CA ALA A 19 1.60 11.87 22.07
C ALA A 19 2.70 10.92 21.58
N ALA A 20 3.93 11.07 22.08
CA ALA A 20 5.05 10.18 21.74
C ALA A 20 4.79 8.72 22.19
N ALA A 21 4.30 8.53 23.42
CA ALA A 21 4.00 7.20 23.95
C ALA A 21 2.86 6.52 23.16
N LEU A 22 1.78 7.24 22.87
CA LEU A 22 0.67 6.73 22.08
C LEU A 22 1.08 6.44 20.64
N TRP A 23 1.98 7.24 20.06
CA TRP A 23 2.50 7.01 18.72
C TRP A 23 3.23 5.66 18.65
N LEU A 24 4.18 5.41 19.56
CA LEU A 24 4.88 4.13 19.63
C LEU A 24 3.93 2.97 19.90
N LEU A 25 3.02 3.14 20.86
CA LEU A 25 2.09 2.09 21.27
C LEU A 25 1.17 1.67 20.13
N VAL A 26 0.55 2.62 19.42
CA VAL A 26 -0.38 2.31 18.33
C VAL A 26 0.35 1.66 17.16
N ASN A 27 1.49 2.20 16.74
CA ASN A 27 2.26 1.63 15.62
C ASN A 27 2.83 0.24 15.96
N GLY A 28 3.38 0.08 17.16
CA GLY A 28 3.92 -1.21 17.61
C GLY A 28 2.84 -2.26 17.82
N LEU A 29 1.68 -1.89 18.38
CA LEU A 29 0.57 -2.81 18.58
C LEU A 29 -0.08 -3.23 17.26
N ASN A 30 -0.26 -2.30 16.32
CA ASN A 30 -0.72 -2.65 14.97
C ASN A 30 0.22 -3.70 14.35
N THR A 31 1.52 -3.43 14.36
CA THR A 31 2.51 -4.36 13.78
C THR A 31 2.48 -5.71 14.49
N ALA A 32 2.45 -5.74 15.82
CA ALA A 32 2.40 -6.99 16.58
C ALA A 32 1.14 -7.83 16.30
N LEU A 33 -0.02 -7.19 16.10
CA LEU A 33 -1.28 -7.88 15.81
C LEU A 33 -1.37 -8.37 14.35
N THR A 34 -0.72 -7.69 13.42
CA THR A 34 -0.75 -8.02 12.00
C THR A 34 0.38 -8.97 11.58
N PHE A 35 1.50 -8.99 12.31
CA PHE A 35 2.68 -9.80 11.97
C PHE A 35 2.36 -11.30 11.85
N ASP A 36 1.69 -11.87 12.86
CA ASP A 36 1.29 -13.29 12.87
C ASP A 36 -0.12 -13.52 12.32
N SER A 37 -0.68 -12.56 11.57
CA SER A 37 -2.07 -12.61 11.07
C SER A 37 -3.12 -12.86 12.16
N THR A 38 -2.84 -12.47 13.42
CA THR A 38 -3.77 -12.64 14.54
C THR A 38 -5.05 -11.84 14.32
N VAL A 39 -4.92 -10.70 13.64
CA VAL A 39 -6.02 -9.81 13.28
C VAL A 39 -5.89 -9.41 11.81
N PRO A 40 -6.98 -9.36 11.02
CA PRO A 40 -6.93 -8.84 9.66
C PRO A 40 -6.35 -7.42 9.62
N ALA A 41 -5.39 -7.18 8.72
CA ALA A 41 -4.69 -5.90 8.63
C ALA A 41 -5.65 -4.72 8.40
N SER A 42 -6.69 -4.89 7.58
CA SER A 42 -7.71 -3.86 7.35
C SER A 42 -8.45 -3.45 8.62
N PHE A 43 -8.72 -4.39 9.52
CA PHE A 43 -9.33 -4.10 10.81
C PHE A 43 -8.33 -3.42 11.75
N ALA A 44 -7.08 -3.92 11.80
CA ALA A 44 -6.02 -3.33 12.61
C ALA A 44 -5.73 -1.87 12.19
N ASP A 45 -5.67 -1.58 10.89
CA ASP A 45 -5.43 -0.23 10.37
C ASP A 45 -6.58 0.73 10.62
N LEU A 46 -7.81 0.22 10.70
CA LEU A 46 -8.98 1.03 11.04
C LEU A 46 -8.95 1.49 12.50
N VAL A 47 -8.52 0.62 13.42
CA VAL A 47 -8.55 0.90 14.88
C VAL A 47 -7.22 1.49 15.36
N LEU A 48 -6.11 0.99 14.82
CA LEU A 48 -4.73 1.30 15.17
C LEU A 48 -3.98 1.74 13.90
N PRO A 49 -4.33 2.88 13.27
CA PRO A 49 -3.70 3.31 12.04
C PRO A 49 -2.19 3.48 12.23
N ALA A 50 -1.42 2.62 11.56
CA ALA A 50 0.03 2.61 11.63
C ALA A 50 0.62 3.54 10.57
N ALA A 51 1.34 4.57 11.02
CA ALA A 51 2.10 5.46 10.17
C ALA A 51 3.50 4.92 9.85
N ILE A 52 4.05 4.07 10.72
CA ILE A 52 5.33 3.39 10.54
C ILE A 52 5.05 2.08 9.79
N GLN A 53 5.76 1.85 8.69
CA GLN A 53 5.57 0.64 7.90
C GLN A 53 6.03 -0.61 8.66
N PRO A 54 5.35 -1.77 8.49
CA PRO A 54 5.74 -3.02 9.15
C PRO A 54 7.20 -3.42 8.90
N VAL A 55 7.72 -3.18 7.68
CA VAL A 55 9.11 -3.48 7.30
C VAL A 55 10.14 -2.76 8.18
N THR A 56 9.81 -1.57 8.69
CA THR A 56 10.69 -0.83 9.61
C THR A 56 10.94 -1.63 10.89
N TRP A 57 9.97 -2.40 11.39
CA TRP A 57 10.12 -3.11 12.66
C TRP A 57 11.00 -4.36 12.57
N VAL A 58 11.16 -4.91 11.36
CA VAL A 58 11.99 -6.09 11.07
C VAL A 58 13.31 -5.75 10.39
N SER A 59 13.56 -4.47 10.09
CA SER A 59 14.82 -4.02 9.50
C SER A 59 16.02 -4.23 10.44
N ASP A 60 17.23 -4.09 9.91
CA ASP A 60 18.43 -4.25 10.73
C ASP A 60 18.56 -3.17 11.81
N VAL A 61 19.27 -3.53 12.88
CA VAL A 61 19.66 -2.58 13.92
C VAL A 61 20.69 -1.60 13.32
N PRO A 62 20.56 -0.28 13.54
CA PRO A 62 19.64 0.35 14.50
C PRO A 62 18.31 0.83 13.92
N GLY A 63 18.05 0.67 12.62
CA GLY A 63 16.88 1.25 11.94
C GLY A 63 15.54 0.87 12.57
N ASN A 64 15.41 -0.39 13.01
CA ASN A 64 14.20 -0.91 13.63
C ASN A 64 13.81 -0.29 14.95
N ILE A 65 14.76 0.28 15.69
CA ILE A 65 14.51 0.97 16.96
C ILE A 65 14.56 2.48 16.75
N LEU A 66 15.53 2.95 15.97
CA LEU A 66 15.82 4.35 15.80
C LEU A 66 14.67 5.08 15.09
N THR A 67 14.15 4.53 13.99
CA THR A 67 13.09 5.18 13.20
C THR A 67 11.78 5.31 13.99
N PRO A 68 11.27 4.26 14.67
CA PRO A 68 10.10 4.40 15.54
C PRO A 68 10.30 5.39 16.69
N VAL A 69 11.44 5.33 17.39
CA VAL A 69 11.72 6.22 18.53
C VAL A 69 11.86 7.67 18.08
N LEU A 70 12.58 7.95 16.99
CA LEU A 70 12.74 9.31 16.46
C LEU A 70 11.40 9.88 16.01
N SER A 71 10.60 9.12 15.24
CA SER A 71 9.28 9.60 14.78
C SER A 71 8.37 9.95 15.96
N ALA A 72 8.35 9.12 17.01
CA ALA A 72 7.58 9.37 18.22
C ALA A 72 8.02 10.64 18.95
N LEU A 73 9.33 10.84 19.11
CA LEU A 73 9.89 12.03 19.75
C LEU A 73 9.56 13.30 18.94
N VAL A 74 9.56 13.23 17.62
CA VAL A 74 9.22 14.36 16.75
C VAL A 74 7.73 14.70 16.82
N VAL A 75 6.84 13.71 16.78
CA VAL A 75 5.39 13.94 17.00
C VAL A 75 5.16 14.60 18.37
N GLY A 76 5.75 14.04 19.43
CA GLY A 76 5.66 14.61 20.78
C GLY A 76 6.22 16.03 20.87
N GLY A 77 7.35 16.29 20.22
CA GLY A 77 7.98 17.60 20.14
C GLY A 77 7.10 18.64 19.45
N LEU A 78 6.52 18.31 18.30
CA LEU A 78 5.60 19.16 17.54
C LEU A 78 4.35 19.51 18.36
N VAL A 79 3.76 18.52 19.05
CA VAL A 79 2.62 18.74 19.96
C VAL A 79 3.01 19.66 21.13
N ALA A 80 4.17 19.44 21.75
CA ALA A 80 4.66 20.30 22.84
C ALA A 80 4.88 21.75 22.36
N VAL A 81 5.34 21.95 21.14
CA VAL A 81 5.50 23.27 20.51
C VAL A 81 4.14 23.92 20.27
N ALA A 82 3.16 23.19 19.73
CA ALA A 82 1.81 23.69 19.52
C ALA A 82 1.16 24.16 20.83
N VAL A 83 1.29 23.39 21.92
CA VAL A 83 0.82 23.77 23.25
C VAL A 83 1.47 25.06 23.73
N ARG A 84 2.80 25.20 23.57
CA ARG A 84 3.53 26.43 23.96
C ARG A 84 3.10 27.65 23.13
N LEU A 85 2.86 27.47 21.83
CA LEU A 85 2.40 28.55 20.94
C LEU A 85 0.98 29.01 21.31
N GLY A 86 0.07 28.06 21.58
CA GLY A 86 -1.28 28.37 22.05
C GLY A 86 -1.29 29.19 23.34
N GLN A 87 -0.53 28.74 24.35
CA GLN A 87 -0.40 29.45 25.64
C GLN A 87 0.19 30.87 25.50
N ARG A 88 1.15 31.06 24.58
CA ARG A 88 1.75 32.37 24.31
C ARG A 88 0.76 33.33 23.65
N ARG A 89 -0.11 32.83 22.77
CA ARG A 89 -1.13 33.63 22.07
C ARG A 89 -2.19 34.14 23.06
N GLU A 90 -2.66 33.29 23.97
CA GLU A 90 -3.59 33.67 25.04
C GLU A 90 -3.01 34.73 25.96
N SER A 91 -1.76 34.52 26.39
CA SER A 91 -1.06 35.47 27.25
C SER A 91 -0.88 36.86 26.62
N ARG A 92 -0.89 36.96 25.28
CA ARG A 92 -0.85 38.25 24.55
C ARG A 92 -2.23 38.83 24.31
N ALA A 93 -3.23 37.99 24.07
CA ALA A 93 -4.60 38.42 23.77
C ALA A 93 -5.35 38.92 25.01
N GLY A 94 -4.80 38.77 26.22
CA GLY A 94 -5.49 39.12 27.47
C GLY A 94 -6.74 38.26 27.75
N SER A 95 -6.97 37.24 26.92
CA SER A 95 -8.06 36.28 27.05
C SER A 95 -7.78 35.33 28.20
N THR A 96 -8.75 35.16 29.08
CA THR A 96 -8.78 34.11 30.12
C THR A 96 -9.17 32.75 29.56
N GLY A 97 -9.51 32.66 28.27
CA GLY A 97 -9.89 31.42 27.61
C GLY A 97 -8.69 30.49 27.47
N THR A 98 -8.83 29.25 27.92
CA THR A 98 -7.87 28.16 27.70
C THR A 98 -7.80 27.77 26.23
N VAL A 99 -6.62 27.35 25.75
CA VAL A 99 -6.47 26.83 24.38
C VAL A 99 -7.50 25.74 24.18
N GLY A 100 -8.37 25.94 23.19
CA GLY A 100 -9.46 25.02 22.91
C GLY A 100 -8.90 23.63 22.62
N LEU A 101 -9.55 22.61 23.19
CA LEU A 101 -9.25 21.20 22.92
C LEU A 101 -9.16 20.95 21.41
N SER A 102 -10.11 21.49 20.64
CA SER A 102 -10.17 21.34 19.18
C SER A 102 -8.94 21.92 18.47
N THR A 103 -8.39 23.04 18.95
CA THR A 103 -7.19 23.65 18.35
C THR A 103 -5.96 22.78 18.57
N LEU A 104 -5.78 22.26 19.79
CA LEU A 104 -4.66 21.36 20.09
C LEU A 104 -4.81 20.02 19.37
N TRP A 105 -6.03 19.49 19.31
CA TRP A 105 -6.32 18.25 18.60
C TRP A 105 -6.02 18.37 17.11
N PHE A 106 -6.46 19.45 16.47
CA PHE A 106 -6.12 19.71 15.06
C PHE A 106 -4.61 19.88 14.86
N ALA A 107 -3.92 20.54 15.80
CA ALA A 107 -2.46 20.63 15.75
C ALA A 107 -1.78 19.26 15.89
N THR A 108 -2.34 18.33 16.68
CA THR A 108 -1.86 16.95 16.76
C THR A 108 -2.07 16.19 15.46
N ILE A 109 -3.20 16.38 14.76
CA ILE A 109 -3.44 15.80 13.42
C ILE A 109 -2.37 16.27 12.44
N LEU A 110 -2.11 17.57 12.37
CA LEU A 110 -1.09 18.13 11.48
C LEU A 110 0.33 17.66 11.84
N ALA A 111 0.64 17.57 13.13
CA ALA A 111 1.93 17.08 13.60
C ALA A 111 2.17 15.63 13.18
N ALA A 112 1.16 14.78 13.34
CA ALA A 112 1.21 13.39 12.92
C ALA A 112 1.37 13.28 11.39
N ALA A 113 0.53 13.97 10.61
CA ALA A 113 0.61 13.97 9.15
C ALA A 113 1.98 14.41 8.62
N ALA A 114 2.59 15.43 9.25
CA ALA A 114 3.94 15.89 8.89
C ALA A 114 5.01 14.82 9.14
N VAL A 115 4.90 14.03 10.21
CA VAL A 115 5.81 12.91 10.49
C VAL A 115 5.54 11.73 9.57
N GLY A 116 4.28 11.43 9.26
CA GLY A 116 3.92 10.42 8.25
C GLY A 116 4.50 10.75 6.87
N PHE A 117 4.45 12.02 6.47
CA PHE A 117 5.12 12.50 5.26
C PHE A 117 6.63 12.29 5.32
N ALA A 118 7.27 12.63 6.44
CA ALA A 118 8.71 12.47 6.62
C ALA A 118 9.17 11.02 6.51
N LEU A 119 8.39 10.08 7.08
CA LEU A 119 8.63 8.65 6.98
C LEU A 119 8.52 8.17 5.53
N ALA A 120 7.39 8.45 4.85
CA ALA A 120 7.21 8.02 3.46
C ALA A 120 8.23 8.65 2.52
N PHE A 121 8.56 9.93 2.70
CA PHE A 121 9.57 10.59 1.88
C PHE A 121 10.96 9.97 2.07
N GLY A 122 11.30 9.56 3.30
CA GLY A 122 12.54 8.82 3.54
C GLY A 122 12.57 7.47 2.84
N GLN A 123 11.46 6.73 2.82
CA GLN A 123 11.34 5.48 2.06
C GLN A 123 11.46 5.71 0.54
N THR A 124 10.80 6.74 0.01
CA THR A 124 10.97 7.12 -1.41
C THR A 124 12.43 7.39 -1.78
N ILE A 125 13.24 7.97 -0.86
CA ILE A 125 14.68 8.15 -1.08
C ILE A 125 15.42 6.82 -1.06
N HIS A 126 15.03 5.90 -0.16
CA HIS A 126 15.61 4.57 -0.07
C HIS A 126 15.42 3.77 -1.36
N ASP A 127 14.22 3.84 -1.94
CA ASP A 127 13.82 3.08 -3.12
C ASP A 127 14.29 3.68 -4.46
N TRP A 128 15.18 4.69 -4.43
CA TRP A 128 15.63 5.37 -5.63
C TRP A 128 16.79 4.64 -6.31
N PRO A 129 16.78 4.46 -7.66
CA PRO A 129 15.77 4.95 -8.61
C PRO A 129 14.55 4.02 -8.72
N PRO A 130 13.34 4.58 -8.86
CA PRO A 130 12.14 3.77 -9.01
C PRO A 130 12.11 3.09 -10.38
N GLY A 131 11.54 1.88 -10.45
CA GLY A 131 11.36 1.17 -11.71
C GLY A 131 10.50 1.93 -12.74
N ARG A 132 9.58 2.78 -12.26
CA ARG A 132 8.79 3.74 -13.05
C ARG A 132 8.63 5.04 -12.28
N LEU A 133 8.81 6.19 -12.95
CA LEU A 133 8.72 7.52 -12.31
C LEU A 133 7.35 7.80 -11.66
N TRP A 134 6.26 7.24 -12.20
CA TRP A 134 4.93 7.43 -11.61
C TRP A 134 4.81 6.78 -10.22
N ASN A 135 5.46 5.63 -10.01
CA ASN A 135 5.40 4.88 -8.75
C ASN A 135 6.25 5.51 -7.64
N ALA A 136 7.07 6.51 -7.96
CA ALA A 136 7.98 7.16 -7.01
C ALA A 136 7.25 7.73 -5.79
N PHE A 137 5.96 8.02 -5.91
CA PHE A 137 5.17 8.71 -4.89
C PHE A 137 3.96 7.91 -4.38
N ASP A 138 3.76 6.67 -4.82
CA ASP A 138 2.59 5.86 -4.43
C ASP A 138 2.54 5.63 -2.90
N GLY A 139 3.69 5.49 -2.25
CA GLY A 139 3.79 5.32 -0.80
C GLY A 139 3.51 6.57 0.04
N LEU A 140 3.55 7.78 -0.55
CA LEU A 140 3.38 9.03 0.22
C LEU A 140 1.97 9.20 0.76
N ALA A 141 0.96 8.94 -0.07
CA ALA A 141 -0.43 9.14 0.32
C ALA A 141 -0.81 8.24 1.50
N GLY A 142 -0.41 6.96 1.46
CA GLY A 142 -0.72 5.97 2.48
C GLY A 142 -0.22 6.35 3.88
N SER A 143 1.09 6.64 4.02
CA SER A 143 1.65 6.98 5.34
C SER A 143 1.13 8.31 5.88
N VAL A 144 0.91 9.31 5.02
CA VAL A 144 0.31 10.60 5.43
C VAL A 144 -1.11 10.40 5.91
N GLN A 145 -1.91 9.63 5.16
CA GLN A 145 -3.29 9.30 5.51
C GLN A 145 -3.35 8.55 6.84
N ALA A 146 -2.55 7.48 7.01
CA ALA A 146 -2.51 6.71 8.24
C ALA A 146 -2.10 7.56 9.45
N ALA A 147 -1.08 8.42 9.30
CA ALA A 147 -0.66 9.33 10.36
C ALA A 147 -1.75 10.39 10.69
N ALA A 148 -2.44 10.92 9.68
CA ALA A 148 -3.55 11.84 9.91
C ALA A 148 -4.72 11.16 10.63
N LEU A 149 -5.06 9.92 10.24
CA LEU A 149 -6.07 9.09 10.91
C LEU A 149 -5.68 8.77 12.35
N TRP A 150 -4.39 8.50 12.62
CA TRP A 150 -3.88 8.37 13.98
C TRP A 150 -4.15 9.64 14.79
N GLY A 151 -3.83 10.81 14.24
CA GLY A 151 -4.09 12.09 14.90
C GLY A 151 -5.59 12.33 15.14
N LEU A 152 -6.44 11.88 14.22
CA LEU A 152 -7.89 11.98 14.34
C LEU A 152 -8.40 11.08 15.48
N LEU A 153 -8.07 9.79 15.45
CA LEU A 153 -8.58 8.81 16.41
C LEU A 153 -7.98 8.96 17.82
N TRP A 154 -6.69 9.24 17.91
CA TRP A 154 -5.94 9.18 19.17
C TRP A 154 -5.45 10.55 19.66
N GLY A 155 -5.39 11.56 18.78
CA GLY A 155 -4.83 12.88 19.10
C GLY A 155 -5.65 13.71 20.10
N TRP A 156 -6.88 13.32 20.40
CA TRP A 156 -7.70 13.99 21.42
C TRP A 156 -7.17 13.74 22.84
N LEU A 157 -6.54 12.58 23.10
CA LEU A 157 -5.97 12.22 24.40
C LEU A 157 -4.84 13.17 24.86
N PRO A 158 -3.73 13.35 24.09
CA PRO A 158 -2.67 14.27 24.48
C PRO A 158 -3.17 15.71 24.57
N SER A 159 -4.13 16.08 23.72
CA SER A 159 -4.74 17.42 23.70
C SER A 159 -5.57 17.68 24.97
N ALA A 160 -6.43 16.73 25.37
CA ALA A 160 -7.25 16.84 26.57
C ALA A 160 -6.40 16.89 27.84
N LEU A 161 -5.35 16.06 27.92
CA LEU A 161 -4.43 16.06 29.05
C LEU A 161 -3.60 17.34 29.14
N ALA A 162 -3.18 17.89 27.99
CA ALA A 162 -2.51 19.20 27.95
C ALA A 162 -3.44 20.33 28.43
N VAL A 163 -4.70 20.39 27.98
CA VAL A 163 -5.70 21.37 28.44
C VAL A 163 -6.01 21.19 29.93
N ARG A 164 -6.11 19.96 30.42
CA ARG A 164 -6.35 19.71 31.85
C ARG A 164 -5.17 20.20 32.70
N ALA A 165 -3.94 20.00 32.22
CA ALA A 165 -2.74 20.48 32.89
C ALA A 165 -2.62 22.01 32.93
N THR A 166 -3.28 22.75 32.02
CA THR A 166 -3.31 24.22 32.07
C THR A 166 -4.30 24.79 33.08
N ARG A 167 -5.36 24.04 33.43
CA ARG A 167 -6.42 24.48 34.36
C ARG A 167 -6.02 24.43 35.84
N SER A 168 -4.87 23.82 36.17
CA SER A 168 -4.36 23.81 37.54
C SER A 168 -4.03 25.23 38.02
N PRO A 169 -4.51 25.67 39.21
CA PRO A 169 -4.42 27.06 39.65
C PRO A 169 -2.97 27.58 39.67
N ARG A 170 -2.68 28.54 38.79
CA ARG A 170 -1.38 29.20 38.69
C ARG A 170 -1.27 30.32 39.74
N ARG A 171 -0.31 30.19 40.67
CA ARG A 171 0.32 31.35 41.33
C ARG A 171 1.25 32.03 40.32
N SER A 172 1.06 33.33 40.12
CA SER A 172 1.84 34.19 39.23
C SER A 172 3.34 34.01 39.46
N ALA A 173 4.09 33.62 38.42
CA ALA A 173 5.54 33.55 38.45
C ALA A 173 6.13 34.56 37.45
N PRO A 174 7.30 35.16 37.75
CA PRO A 174 7.91 36.14 36.86
C PRO A 174 8.42 35.51 35.56
N ARG A 175 8.37 36.28 34.48
CA ARG A 175 8.93 35.93 33.16
C ARG A 175 10.45 35.83 33.24
N THR A 176 11.00 34.62 33.34
CA THR A 176 12.42 34.39 33.07
C THR A 176 12.61 34.05 31.60
N GLY A 177 13.50 34.80 30.94
CA GLY A 177 13.86 34.63 29.54
C GLY A 177 14.59 33.31 29.31
N ALA A 178 13.87 32.28 28.91
CA ALA A 178 14.46 31.05 28.41
C ALA A 178 14.86 31.23 26.92
N SER A 179 15.97 30.59 26.56
CA SER A 179 16.64 30.69 25.26
C SER A 179 15.69 30.57 24.07
N ARG A 180 15.83 31.53 23.14
CA ARG A 180 15.08 31.62 21.89
C ARG A 180 15.73 30.76 20.81
N LEU A 181 15.97 29.48 21.05
CA LEU A 181 16.07 28.59 19.89
C LEU A 181 14.68 28.64 19.23
N PRO A 182 14.57 29.10 17.98
CA PRO A 182 13.28 29.17 17.32
C PRO A 182 12.76 27.74 17.23
N ALA A 183 11.65 27.45 17.90
CA ALA A 183 11.08 26.10 17.96
C ALA A 183 10.92 25.46 16.57
N ALA A 184 10.73 26.29 15.53
CA ALA A 184 10.76 25.90 14.13
C ALA A 184 12.05 25.19 13.69
N LEU A 185 13.25 25.66 14.11
CA LEU A 185 14.51 24.99 13.76
C LEU A 185 14.63 23.60 14.40
N VAL A 186 14.17 23.46 15.66
CA VAL A 186 14.17 22.15 16.34
C VAL A 186 13.20 21.19 15.67
N CYS A 187 12.02 21.69 15.27
CA CYS A 187 11.03 20.88 14.54
C CYS A 187 11.57 20.47 13.16
N ALA A 188 12.15 21.40 12.41
CA ALA A 188 12.74 21.12 11.10
C ALA A 188 13.88 20.10 11.20
N ALA A 189 14.80 20.27 12.15
CA ALA A 189 15.87 19.31 12.40
C ALA A 189 15.34 17.92 12.79
N GLY A 190 14.26 17.86 13.58
CA GLY A 190 13.59 16.61 13.92
C GLY A 190 12.98 15.92 12.69
N ILE A 191 12.28 16.66 11.83
CA ILE A 191 11.73 16.12 10.58
C ILE A 191 12.84 15.59 9.66
N VAL A 192 13.93 16.33 9.50
CA VAL A 192 15.10 15.88 8.72
C VAL A 192 15.67 14.59 9.32
N ALA A 193 15.80 14.50 10.65
CA ALA A 193 16.29 13.29 11.30
C ALA A 193 15.39 12.06 11.04
N VAL A 194 14.07 12.24 10.98
CA VAL A 194 13.13 11.16 10.62
C VAL A 194 13.30 10.75 9.16
N VAL A 195 13.40 11.70 8.23
CA VAL A 195 13.66 11.41 6.81
C VAL A 195 14.96 10.62 6.65
N THR A 196 16.06 11.10 7.25
CA THR A 196 17.36 10.43 7.19
C THR A 196 17.31 9.03 7.80
N SER A 197 16.70 8.88 8.97
CA SER A 197 16.57 7.58 9.63
C SER A 197 15.79 6.59 8.75
N SER A 198 14.66 7.03 8.21
CA SER A 198 13.83 6.19 7.33
C SER A 198 14.55 5.83 6.03
N ALA A 199 15.27 6.76 5.40
CA ALA A 199 16.03 6.50 4.18
C ALA A 199 17.18 5.50 4.37
N LEU A 200 17.72 5.43 5.59
CA LEU A 200 18.77 4.49 5.96
C LEU A 200 18.22 3.17 6.53
N THR A 201 16.90 3.07 6.72
CA THR A 201 16.25 1.86 7.24
C THR A 201 16.07 0.88 6.10
N GLY A 202 17.12 0.12 5.80
CA GLY A 202 17.07 -1.04 4.91
C GLY A 202 17.06 -2.35 5.70
N TYR A 203 16.51 -3.39 5.10
CA TYR A 203 16.79 -4.76 5.52
C TYR A 203 17.90 -5.28 4.61
N THR A 204 19.09 -5.54 5.16
CA THR A 204 20.07 -6.34 4.45
C THR A 204 19.56 -7.77 4.50
N VAL A 205 19.05 -8.27 3.37
CA VAL A 205 18.97 -9.72 3.21
C VAL A 205 20.42 -10.19 3.36
N PRO A 206 20.76 -11.02 4.36
CA PRO A 206 22.08 -11.57 4.42
C PRO A 206 22.31 -12.26 3.08
N THR A 207 23.22 -11.73 2.28
CA THR A 207 23.93 -12.57 1.32
C THR A 207 24.72 -13.53 2.19
N ASP A 208 24.05 -14.58 2.65
CA ASP A 208 24.73 -15.85 2.86
C ASP A 208 25.58 -16.01 1.61
N PRO A 209 26.92 -16.17 1.70
CA PRO A 209 27.69 -16.56 0.53
C PRO A 209 26.94 -17.77 0.02
N SER A 210 26.25 -17.61 -1.10
CA SER A 210 25.48 -18.69 -1.66
C SER A 210 26.52 -19.77 -1.85
N GLU A 211 26.51 -20.78 -0.97
CA GLU A 211 26.81 -22.13 -1.39
C GLU A 211 26.12 -22.21 -2.73
N PRO A 212 26.87 -22.29 -3.85
CA PRO A 212 26.32 -22.05 -5.17
C PRO A 212 25.05 -22.83 -5.19
N ALA A 213 23.91 -22.11 -5.26
CA ALA A 213 22.61 -22.71 -4.99
C ALA A 213 22.66 -24.03 -5.74
N PRO A 214 22.41 -25.19 -5.08
CA PRO A 214 22.41 -26.44 -5.81
C PRO A 214 21.62 -26.12 -7.06
N VAL A 215 22.22 -26.34 -8.23
CA VAL A 215 21.58 -26.01 -9.49
C VAL A 215 20.35 -26.92 -9.49
N VAL A 216 19.27 -26.43 -8.90
CA VAL A 216 17.94 -26.94 -9.08
C VAL A 216 17.74 -26.50 -10.50
N GLN A 217 18.11 -27.39 -11.42
CA GLN A 217 17.55 -27.33 -12.74
C GLN A 217 16.06 -27.29 -12.48
N PRO A 218 15.39 -26.16 -12.76
CA PRO A 218 13.98 -26.10 -12.46
C PRO A 218 13.31 -27.07 -13.43
N THR A 219 12.91 -28.22 -12.91
CA THR A 219 12.29 -29.30 -13.68
C THR A 219 10.78 -29.12 -13.59
N GLY A 220 10.29 -28.09 -14.28
CA GLY A 220 8.88 -27.98 -14.64
C GLY A 220 8.70 -28.25 -16.14
N PRO A 221 7.53 -28.72 -16.60
CA PRO A 221 7.23 -28.73 -18.01
C PRO A 221 7.21 -27.30 -18.55
N ALA A 222 7.78 -27.08 -19.73
CA ALA A 222 7.67 -25.80 -20.41
C ALA A 222 6.19 -25.55 -20.78
N VAL A 223 5.78 -24.27 -20.80
CA VAL A 223 4.44 -23.91 -21.25
C VAL A 223 4.30 -24.24 -22.75
N PRO A 224 3.31 -25.06 -23.15
CA PRO A 224 3.07 -25.30 -24.57
C PRO A 224 2.69 -24.00 -25.27
N PRO A 225 3.28 -23.70 -26.44
CA PRO A 225 3.00 -22.45 -27.16
C PRO A 225 1.58 -22.39 -27.71
N VAL A 226 0.90 -23.54 -27.82
CA VAL A 226 -0.48 -23.69 -28.30
C VAL A 226 -1.16 -24.74 -27.43
N ALA A 227 -2.48 -24.60 -27.20
CA ALA A 227 -3.28 -25.65 -26.58
C ALA A 227 -3.17 -27.01 -27.26
N ASP A 228 -3.16 -28.07 -26.44
CA ASP A 228 -3.30 -29.44 -26.90
C ASP A 228 -4.70 -29.65 -27.53
N ASP A 229 -4.79 -30.53 -28.52
CA ASP A 229 -6.03 -30.86 -29.25
C ASP A 229 -6.80 -29.65 -29.82
N ALA A 230 -6.07 -28.57 -30.15
CA ALA A 230 -6.66 -27.37 -30.70
C ALA A 230 -7.46 -27.62 -32.01
N PRO A 231 -8.62 -26.95 -32.19
CA PRO A 231 -9.38 -27.03 -33.43
C PRO A 231 -8.60 -26.41 -34.59
N ALA A 232 -9.02 -26.74 -35.81
CA ALA A 232 -8.48 -26.09 -37.01
C ALA A 232 -8.81 -24.58 -36.98
N VAL A 233 -7.77 -23.75 -37.15
CA VAL A 233 -7.90 -22.29 -37.13
C VAL A 233 -8.66 -21.80 -38.37
N ASP A 234 -9.72 -21.02 -38.17
CA ASP A 234 -10.43 -20.35 -39.26
C ASP A 234 -9.62 -19.14 -39.77
N PRO A 235 -9.40 -18.99 -41.09
CA PRO A 235 -8.73 -17.82 -41.65
C PRO A 235 -9.39 -16.47 -41.37
N GLN A 236 -10.67 -16.42 -40.97
CA GLN A 236 -11.36 -15.20 -40.56
C GLN A 236 -11.06 -14.80 -39.10
N TRP A 237 -10.55 -15.73 -38.28
CA TRP A 237 -10.24 -15.45 -36.90
C TRP A 237 -9.04 -14.49 -36.76
N CYS A 238 -9.06 -13.72 -35.69
CA CYS A 238 -7.99 -12.78 -35.38
C CYS A 238 -6.69 -13.51 -35.06
N SER A 239 -5.71 -13.40 -35.95
CA SER A 239 -4.36 -13.90 -35.66
C SER A 239 -3.72 -13.08 -34.54
N VAL A 240 -2.81 -13.70 -33.79
CA VAL A 240 -2.02 -13.06 -32.74
C VAL A 240 -1.30 -11.79 -33.25
N SER A 241 -0.81 -11.82 -34.50
CA SER A 241 -0.15 -10.67 -35.13
C SER A 241 -1.06 -9.45 -35.34
N GLN A 242 -2.37 -9.70 -35.52
CA GLN A 242 -3.40 -8.67 -35.71
C GLN A 242 -3.89 -8.09 -34.38
N LEU A 243 -3.60 -8.73 -33.25
CA LEU A 243 -4.07 -8.32 -31.93
C LEU A 243 -2.94 -7.68 -31.10
N SER A 244 -3.34 -6.76 -30.23
CA SER A 244 -2.62 -6.46 -28.99
C SER A 244 -3.39 -7.12 -27.84
N LEU A 245 -2.71 -7.94 -27.05
CA LEU A 245 -3.27 -8.59 -25.86
C LEU A 245 -2.70 -7.92 -24.61
N GLU A 246 -3.58 -7.54 -23.69
CA GLU A 246 -3.21 -6.89 -22.44
C GLU A 246 -4.00 -7.49 -21.28
N ALA A 247 -3.36 -7.57 -20.11
CA ALA A 247 -4.00 -7.93 -18.86
C ALA A 247 -4.17 -6.67 -17.99
N SER A 248 -5.36 -6.46 -17.44
CA SER A 248 -5.60 -5.39 -16.47
C SER A 248 -4.93 -5.71 -15.14
N ALA A 249 -4.87 -4.71 -14.25
CA ALA A 249 -4.61 -5.00 -12.84
C ALA A 249 -5.71 -5.95 -12.31
N SER A 250 -5.34 -6.83 -11.38
CA SER A 250 -6.32 -7.59 -10.63
C SER A 250 -7.11 -6.64 -9.72
N ASP A 251 -8.42 -6.82 -9.70
CA ASP A 251 -9.34 -6.22 -8.73
C ASP A 251 -9.89 -7.30 -7.80
N GLY A 252 -10.34 -6.93 -6.60
CA GLY A 252 -10.81 -7.89 -5.63
C GLY A 252 -11.77 -7.31 -4.60
N ALA A 253 -12.83 -8.05 -4.33
CA ALA A 253 -13.83 -7.72 -3.30
C ALA A 253 -14.35 -9.00 -2.63
N ALA A 254 -14.66 -8.91 -1.34
CA ALA A 254 -15.32 -9.97 -0.57
C ALA A 254 -14.65 -11.37 -0.62
N GLY A 255 -13.34 -11.44 -0.86
CA GLY A 255 -12.61 -12.72 -0.97
C GLY A 255 -12.53 -13.28 -2.39
N HIS A 256 -13.10 -12.60 -3.37
CA HIS A 256 -12.99 -12.94 -4.79
C HIS A 256 -12.05 -11.97 -5.51
N ARG A 257 -11.55 -12.39 -6.66
CA ARG A 257 -10.65 -11.64 -7.53
C ARG A 257 -11.16 -11.68 -8.95
N ALA A 258 -10.91 -10.61 -9.68
CA ALA A 258 -11.14 -10.54 -11.11
C ALA A 258 -9.94 -9.89 -11.82
N LEU A 259 -9.77 -10.23 -13.09
CA LEU A 259 -8.83 -9.59 -13.99
C LEU A 259 -9.43 -9.55 -15.39
N GLY A 260 -9.27 -8.44 -16.10
CA GLY A 260 -9.68 -8.32 -17.49
C GLY A 260 -8.54 -8.62 -18.46
N LEU A 261 -8.83 -9.42 -19.48
CA LEU A 261 -8.02 -9.56 -20.69
C LEU A 261 -8.63 -8.69 -21.78
N LEU A 262 -7.81 -7.85 -22.39
CA LEU A 262 -8.20 -6.96 -23.48
C LEU A 262 -7.51 -7.40 -24.77
N ALA A 263 -8.29 -7.71 -25.80
CA ALA A 263 -7.83 -7.95 -27.16
C ALA A 263 -8.21 -6.77 -28.04
N THR A 264 -7.23 -6.10 -28.65
CA THR A 264 -7.46 -4.96 -29.55
C THR A 264 -6.95 -5.27 -30.94
N ASN A 265 -7.80 -5.15 -31.97
CA ASN A 265 -7.38 -5.30 -33.36
C ASN A 265 -6.52 -4.11 -33.78
N ARG A 266 -5.22 -4.33 -33.95
CA ARG A 266 -4.24 -3.32 -34.38
C ARG A 266 -3.94 -3.37 -35.89
N SER A 267 -4.60 -4.28 -36.61
CA SER A 267 -4.47 -4.42 -38.06
C SER A 267 -5.40 -3.46 -38.81
N GLY A 268 -5.19 -3.35 -40.13
CA GLY A 268 -6.06 -2.57 -41.02
C GLY A 268 -7.25 -3.35 -41.59
N VAL A 269 -7.50 -4.58 -41.13
CA VAL A 269 -8.56 -5.45 -41.65
C VAL A 269 -9.43 -5.97 -40.51
N ASN A 270 -10.68 -6.33 -40.83
CA ASN A 270 -11.57 -6.97 -39.88
C ASN A 270 -11.08 -8.40 -39.58
N CYS A 271 -11.32 -8.86 -38.35
CA CYS A 271 -11.12 -10.24 -37.96
C CYS A 271 -12.14 -10.65 -36.89
N GLU A 272 -12.28 -11.95 -36.63
CA GLU A 272 -13.26 -12.48 -35.68
C GLU A 272 -12.61 -13.06 -34.42
N LEU A 273 -13.24 -12.81 -33.27
CA LEU A 273 -13.02 -13.56 -32.04
C LEU A 273 -14.25 -14.40 -31.78
N ASP A 274 -14.05 -15.69 -31.54
CA ASP A 274 -15.13 -16.62 -31.23
C ASP A 274 -14.71 -17.50 -30.06
N GLY A 275 -15.57 -17.57 -29.04
CA GLY A 275 -15.33 -18.41 -27.87
C GLY A 275 -14.58 -17.74 -26.72
N TYR A 276 -13.83 -18.59 -26.00
CA TYR A 276 -13.04 -18.24 -24.83
C TYR A 276 -11.57 -18.07 -25.22
N PRO A 277 -10.83 -17.17 -24.57
CA PRO A 277 -9.37 -17.16 -24.69
C PRO A 277 -8.78 -18.49 -24.23
N ASP A 278 -7.69 -18.89 -24.86
CA ASP A 278 -6.87 -20.00 -24.39
C ASP A 278 -5.81 -19.46 -23.43
N ILE A 279 -5.72 -20.05 -22.24
CA ILE A 279 -4.87 -19.55 -21.15
C ILE A 279 -4.10 -20.71 -20.54
N ALA A 280 -2.78 -20.52 -20.44
CA ALA A 280 -1.91 -21.31 -19.58
C ALA A 280 -1.24 -20.41 -18.55
N PHE A 281 -0.79 -20.99 -17.45
CA PHE A 281 -0.24 -20.26 -16.31
C PHE A 281 1.19 -20.68 -16.08
N ALA A 282 2.06 -19.73 -15.76
CA ALA A 282 3.46 -20.02 -15.50
C ALA A 282 3.99 -19.34 -14.24
N ASP A 283 4.97 -19.98 -13.61
CA ASP A 283 5.74 -19.42 -12.50
C ASP A 283 6.72 -18.33 -12.96
N ALA A 284 7.50 -17.77 -12.04
CA ALA A 284 8.49 -16.72 -12.35
C ALA A 284 9.62 -17.18 -13.28
N ASN A 285 9.81 -18.49 -13.45
CA ASN A 285 10.83 -19.09 -14.31
C ASN A 285 10.24 -19.59 -15.65
N ASP A 286 8.96 -19.28 -15.93
CA ASP A 286 8.23 -19.69 -17.13
C ASP A 286 7.92 -21.20 -17.23
N PHE A 287 7.80 -21.87 -16.09
CA PHE A 287 7.30 -23.25 -16.01
C PHE A 287 5.80 -23.31 -15.86
N LEU A 288 5.19 -24.25 -16.57
CA LEU A 288 3.75 -24.49 -16.55
C LEU A 288 3.29 -24.88 -15.13
N LEU A 289 2.29 -24.16 -14.63
CA LEU A 289 1.55 -24.49 -13.42
C LEU A 289 0.18 -25.08 -13.79
N GLY A 290 -0.19 -26.18 -13.15
CA GLY A 290 -1.48 -26.82 -13.36
C GLY A 290 -2.59 -26.10 -12.60
N LEU A 291 -3.44 -25.33 -13.29
CA LEU A 291 -4.65 -24.73 -12.72
C LEU A 291 -5.90 -25.33 -13.35
N HIS A 292 -7.02 -25.27 -12.64
CA HIS A 292 -8.32 -25.73 -13.10
C HIS A 292 -9.06 -24.59 -13.80
N LEU A 293 -8.84 -24.46 -15.11
CA LEU A 293 -9.54 -23.45 -15.91
C LEU A 293 -10.97 -23.92 -16.24
N VAL A 294 -11.95 -23.10 -15.89
CA VAL A 294 -13.38 -23.36 -16.09
C VAL A 294 -13.96 -22.27 -16.98
N HIS A 295 -14.55 -22.66 -18.11
CA HIS A 295 -15.30 -21.74 -18.96
C HIS A 295 -16.60 -21.33 -18.26
N GLY A 296 -16.84 -20.03 -18.13
CA GLY A 296 -18.03 -19.49 -17.49
C GLY A 296 -17.77 -18.25 -16.63
N GLY A 297 -18.82 -17.80 -15.97
CA GLY A 297 -18.75 -16.77 -14.93
C GLY A 297 -18.31 -17.32 -13.57
N SER A 298 -17.98 -16.40 -12.67
CA SER A 298 -17.69 -16.64 -11.26
C SER A 298 -18.52 -15.70 -10.39
N PHE A 299 -18.26 -15.66 -9.08
CA PHE A 299 -18.84 -14.61 -8.24
C PHE A 299 -18.44 -13.19 -8.69
N ALA A 300 -17.25 -13.05 -9.27
CA ALA A 300 -16.69 -11.74 -9.65
C ALA A 300 -16.86 -11.41 -11.14
N THR A 301 -17.38 -12.34 -11.94
CA THR A 301 -17.44 -12.22 -13.40
C THR A 301 -18.73 -12.82 -13.94
N ASP A 302 -19.47 -12.07 -14.77
CA ASP A 302 -20.63 -12.60 -15.48
C ASP A 302 -20.22 -13.05 -16.88
N ASP A 303 -20.73 -14.21 -17.32
CA ASP A 303 -20.49 -14.73 -18.67
C ASP A 303 -21.81 -14.95 -19.40
N SER A 304 -22.01 -14.23 -20.50
CA SER A 304 -23.12 -14.45 -21.43
C SER A 304 -22.91 -15.69 -22.31
N GLY A 305 -21.73 -16.29 -22.25
CA GLY A 305 -21.29 -17.40 -23.09
C GLY A 305 -20.74 -16.93 -24.43
N PRO A 306 -20.23 -17.88 -25.24
CA PRO A 306 -19.48 -17.59 -26.45
C PRO A 306 -20.39 -17.07 -27.57
N THR A 307 -19.99 -15.95 -28.16
CA THR A 307 -20.58 -15.38 -29.37
C THR A 307 -19.48 -14.90 -30.30
N SER A 308 -19.60 -15.14 -31.60
CA SER A 308 -18.66 -14.59 -32.58
C SER A 308 -18.78 -13.07 -32.64
N ILE A 309 -17.63 -12.40 -32.55
CA ILE A 309 -17.47 -10.95 -32.54
C ILE A 309 -16.53 -10.55 -33.65
N THR A 310 -17.01 -9.74 -34.60
CA THR A 310 -16.16 -9.10 -35.60
C THR A 310 -15.52 -7.83 -35.01
N LEU A 311 -14.19 -7.80 -34.95
CA LEU A 311 -13.40 -6.63 -34.60
C LEU A 311 -12.87 -5.93 -35.85
N GLY A 312 -13.31 -4.70 -36.08
CA GLY A 312 -12.69 -3.78 -37.03
C GLY A 312 -11.39 -3.15 -36.49
N PRO A 313 -10.66 -2.41 -37.32
CA PRO A 313 -9.44 -1.72 -36.92
C PRO A 313 -9.64 -0.82 -35.70
N GLY A 314 -8.83 -1.03 -34.66
CA GLY A 314 -8.87 -0.29 -33.40
C GLY A 314 -10.00 -0.70 -32.44
N GLN A 315 -10.85 -1.67 -32.79
CA GLN A 315 -11.88 -2.18 -31.90
C GLN A 315 -11.31 -3.23 -30.93
N SER A 316 -11.96 -3.35 -29.77
CA SER A 316 -11.52 -4.23 -28.71
C SER A 316 -12.63 -5.15 -28.21
N ALA A 317 -12.21 -6.32 -27.72
CA ALA A 317 -13.02 -7.24 -26.94
C ALA A 317 -12.36 -7.50 -25.59
N THR A 318 -13.17 -7.87 -24.60
CA THR A 318 -12.73 -8.17 -23.24
C THR A 318 -13.22 -9.55 -22.83
N ALA A 319 -12.35 -10.33 -22.19
CA ALA A 319 -12.70 -11.53 -21.45
C ALA A 319 -12.26 -11.31 -19.99
N LEU A 320 -12.91 -11.98 -19.03
CA LEU A 320 -12.62 -11.81 -17.61
C LEU A 320 -12.16 -13.13 -17.01
N LEU A 321 -11.16 -13.06 -16.15
CA LEU A 321 -10.75 -14.14 -15.25
C LEU A 321 -11.35 -13.86 -13.87
N GLY A 322 -11.88 -14.89 -13.22
CA GLY A 322 -12.40 -14.81 -11.86
C GLY A 322 -11.90 -15.97 -11.02
N TRP A 323 -11.44 -15.69 -9.79
CA TRP A 323 -10.98 -16.71 -8.86
C TRP A 323 -11.18 -16.29 -7.40
N ASP A 324 -11.08 -17.24 -6.48
CA ASP A 324 -11.11 -16.98 -5.05
C ASP A 324 -9.71 -16.63 -4.53
N ALA A 325 -9.64 -15.74 -3.54
CA ALA A 325 -8.39 -15.37 -2.89
C ALA A 325 -7.68 -16.60 -2.32
N GLN A 326 -6.42 -16.82 -2.72
CA GLN A 326 -5.65 -17.98 -2.29
C GLN A 326 -4.71 -17.63 -1.13
N PRO A 327 -4.30 -18.64 -0.33
CA PRO A 327 -3.20 -18.47 0.61
C PRO A 327 -1.90 -18.12 -0.13
N ARG A 328 -1.00 -17.42 0.56
CA ARG A 328 0.30 -17.05 0.00
C ARG A 328 1.20 -18.29 -0.10
N ASP A 329 1.55 -18.70 -1.31
CA ASP A 329 2.49 -19.79 -1.60
C ASP A 329 3.52 -19.35 -2.67
N PRO A 330 4.66 -18.78 -2.26
CA PRO A 330 5.63 -18.20 -3.18
C PRO A 330 6.30 -19.21 -4.11
N GLU A 331 6.26 -20.52 -3.79
CA GLU A 331 6.89 -21.57 -4.61
C GLU A 331 5.99 -22.00 -5.78
N HIS A 332 4.67 -21.82 -5.66
CA HIS A 332 3.68 -22.25 -6.65
C HIS A 332 2.80 -21.08 -7.14
N THR A 333 3.29 -19.84 -7.04
CA THR A 333 2.56 -18.64 -7.46
C THR A 333 2.71 -18.39 -8.97
N VAL A 334 1.60 -18.05 -9.62
CA VAL A 334 1.59 -17.60 -11.03
C VAL A 334 2.28 -16.24 -11.15
N ALA A 335 3.19 -16.11 -12.12
CA ALA A 335 3.85 -14.86 -12.49
C ALA A 335 3.54 -14.43 -13.94
N TYR A 336 3.16 -15.37 -14.81
CA TYR A 336 2.78 -15.06 -16.20
C TYR A 336 1.48 -15.76 -16.59
N LEU A 337 0.65 -15.05 -17.35
CA LEU A 337 -0.47 -15.60 -18.10
C LEU A 337 -0.03 -15.77 -19.55
N HIS A 338 -0.03 -16.99 -20.06
CA HIS A 338 0.19 -17.29 -21.47
C HIS A 338 -1.15 -17.31 -22.17
N VAL A 339 -1.47 -16.24 -22.90
CA VAL A 339 -2.80 -15.98 -23.45
C VAL A 339 -2.79 -16.05 -24.96
N ALA A 340 -3.74 -16.76 -25.54
CA ALA A 340 -4.07 -16.72 -26.96
C ALA A 340 -5.55 -16.36 -27.15
N PRO A 341 -5.93 -15.74 -28.29
CA PRO A 341 -7.31 -15.35 -28.55
C PRO A 341 -8.29 -16.54 -28.60
N TYR A 342 -7.81 -17.73 -28.95
CA TYR A 342 -8.57 -18.97 -29.03
C TYR A 342 -7.62 -20.18 -28.99
N PRO A 343 -8.11 -21.38 -28.66
CA PRO A 343 -7.33 -22.61 -28.76
C PRO A 343 -6.83 -22.82 -30.20
N GLY A 344 -5.52 -23.00 -30.39
CA GLY A 344 -4.90 -23.14 -31.71
C GLY A 344 -4.11 -21.92 -32.18
N ALA A 345 -4.30 -20.76 -31.53
CA ALA A 345 -3.40 -19.63 -31.67
C ALA A 345 -2.17 -19.76 -30.75
N GLU A 346 -1.07 -19.11 -31.15
CA GLU A 346 0.12 -19.01 -30.32
C GLU A 346 -0.15 -18.15 -29.09
N ARG A 347 0.24 -18.64 -27.91
CA ARG A 347 0.11 -17.92 -26.64
C ARG A 347 1.19 -16.85 -26.53
N VAL A 348 0.80 -15.70 -26.01
CA VAL A 348 1.71 -14.60 -25.65
C VAL A 348 1.78 -14.50 -24.13
N ALA A 349 2.99 -14.47 -23.60
CA ALA A 349 3.21 -14.28 -22.17
C ALA A 349 2.90 -12.83 -21.76
N LEU A 350 1.96 -12.69 -20.83
CA LEU A 350 1.58 -11.43 -20.19
C LEU A 350 2.01 -11.49 -18.71
N PRO A 351 2.71 -10.46 -18.20
CA PRO A 351 3.09 -10.43 -16.79
C PRO A 351 1.83 -10.35 -15.92
N PHE A 352 1.84 -11.10 -14.83
CA PHE A 352 0.74 -11.18 -13.88
C PHE A 352 1.19 -10.82 -12.48
N SER A 353 0.33 -10.12 -11.76
CA SER A 353 0.51 -9.83 -10.35
C SER A 353 -0.82 -10.09 -9.66
N GLY A 354 -0.83 -11.12 -8.81
CA GLY A 354 -2.00 -11.57 -8.08
C GLY A 354 -1.63 -12.72 -7.15
N ASP A 355 -2.64 -13.35 -6.58
CA ASP A 355 -2.52 -14.44 -5.62
C ASP A 355 -2.92 -15.80 -6.22
N LEU A 356 -2.86 -15.98 -7.54
CA LEU A 356 -3.11 -17.31 -8.13
C LEU A 356 -1.96 -18.27 -7.81
N VAL A 357 -2.33 -19.47 -7.36
CA VAL A 357 -1.40 -20.57 -7.05
C VAL A 357 -1.79 -21.83 -7.82
N GLU A 358 -0.86 -22.78 -7.92
CA GLU A 358 -1.13 -24.08 -8.54
C GLU A 358 -2.34 -24.80 -7.91
N ASN A 359 -3.10 -25.51 -8.75
CA ASN A 359 -4.36 -26.21 -8.44
C ASN A 359 -5.54 -25.30 -8.05
N ALA A 360 -5.43 -23.97 -8.24
CA ALA A 360 -6.58 -23.08 -8.07
C ALA A 360 -7.62 -23.26 -9.18
N ASP A 361 -8.89 -23.07 -8.82
CA ASP A 361 -9.98 -22.93 -9.78
C ASP A 361 -10.00 -21.50 -10.34
N VAL A 362 -10.04 -21.38 -11.67
CA VAL A 362 -10.08 -20.10 -12.37
C VAL A 362 -11.20 -20.14 -13.40
N ALA A 363 -12.20 -19.29 -13.21
CA ALA A 363 -13.23 -19.07 -14.21
C ALA A 363 -12.71 -18.12 -15.30
N VAL A 364 -13.09 -18.38 -16.55
CA VAL A 364 -12.82 -17.51 -17.68
C VAL A 364 -14.08 -17.31 -18.51
N THR A 365 -14.43 -16.05 -18.78
CA THR A 365 -15.60 -15.71 -19.60
C THR A 365 -15.27 -15.78 -21.09
N ALA A 366 -16.29 -15.86 -21.94
CA ALA A 366 -16.08 -15.65 -23.35
C ALA A 366 -15.66 -14.20 -23.66
N TRP A 367 -15.14 -13.98 -24.88
CA TRP A 367 -14.92 -12.62 -25.38
C TRP A 367 -16.24 -11.87 -25.52
N ALA A 368 -16.25 -10.60 -25.09
CA ALA A 368 -17.37 -9.67 -25.23
C ALA A 368 -16.89 -8.32 -25.78
N VAL A 369 -17.71 -7.60 -26.55
CA VAL A 369 -17.34 -6.26 -27.06
C VAL A 369 -17.17 -5.30 -25.89
N THR A 370 -16.04 -4.60 -25.84
CA THR A 370 -15.75 -3.62 -24.78
C THR A 370 -16.80 -2.51 -24.77
N GLY A 371 -17.55 -2.36 -23.67
CA GLY A 371 -18.62 -1.35 -23.52
C GLY A 371 -20.05 -1.89 -23.50
N SER A 372 -20.24 -3.22 -23.55
CA SER A 372 -21.52 -3.84 -23.19
C SER A 372 -21.65 -3.89 -21.66
N ALA A 373 -22.38 -2.94 -21.07
CA ALA A 373 -22.87 -3.10 -19.70
C ALA A 373 -23.88 -4.28 -19.67
N PRO A 374 -24.00 -5.02 -18.54
CA PRO A 374 -25.03 -6.05 -18.42
C PRO A 374 -26.40 -5.39 -18.61
N ALA A 375 -27.24 -6.04 -19.43
CA ALA A 375 -28.66 -5.69 -19.49
C ALA A 375 -29.30 -6.12 -18.17
N ASP A 376 -29.84 -5.16 -17.42
CA ASP A 376 -30.59 -5.33 -16.17
C ASP A 376 -31.69 -6.40 -16.25
#